data_AF-A0A9Q0LSS2-F1
#
_entry.id   AF-A0A9Q0LSS2-F1
#
_cell.length_a   1.000
_cell.length_b   1.000
_cell.length_c   1.000
_cell.angle_alpha   90.00
_cell.angle_beta   90.00
_cell.angle_gamma   90.00
#
_symmetry.space_group_name_H-M   'P 1'
#
loop_
_entity.id
_entity.type
_entity.pdbx_description
1 polymer ?
#
loop_
_entity_poly.entity_id
_entity_poly.type
_entity_poly.pdbx_seq_one_letter_code
_entity_poly.pdbx_strand_id
1 'polypeptide(L)'
;MKLDKNNLIYGAVGALAVSLILGRLPNISFQFKLIMMIIGGIAAVLASTHFIKEKEEEKEEDKKEDKKKKEEKEEKEEKKETITHKIGFIGSGNMAEAIARGIVNAGLVKPEQIMGSDPIEVRRELFKSFGMKTTEDNELVVEYADIIILATKPQVAQDMLQHLKNKNLAGEKKFRKKKRGKSLIEEKAKNQGLIIFLHLYEIWNCNKFFSFSFKLTYILFFLILTSLTKEKKPKSLIEEQKKFSSKKSHIEENLLSRNMIIVVSIMAGKTIPWIKENLGEKSKVIRIMPNTPLMVGWGSSGIVGCKGCTGNDIDLIVKIFKSVSHVEVFEDESKLDVVTGLSGSGPAYIFRLIEAMTQGGIEGGLKEEDALELAIQTIIGAGKLAKDRLKDNILPDKLRVMVTSPHGTTEAGLNYMNENGFMEAVSGAVKKATERSVELGKN
;
A
#
# COMPACT_ATOMS: atom_id res chain seq x y z
N MET A 1 -33.22 23.11 40.77
CA MET A 1 -32.16 23.95 41.37
C MET A 1 -30.82 23.27 41.13
N LYS A 2 -30.00 23.77 40.20
CA LYS A 2 -28.63 23.28 40.02
C LYS A 2 -27.77 23.93 41.10
N LEU A 3 -27.36 23.15 42.11
CA LEU A 3 -26.32 23.57 43.04
C LEU A 3 -24.99 23.54 42.28
N ASP A 4 -24.25 24.65 42.32
CA ASP A 4 -22.94 24.81 41.70
C ASP A 4 -21.95 23.75 42.22
N LYS A 5 -21.15 23.12 41.34
CA LYS A 5 -20.17 22.04 41.63
C LYS A 5 -19.23 22.42 42.78
N ASN A 6 -18.84 23.69 42.83
CA ASN A 6 -17.99 24.21 43.89
C ASN A 6 -18.72 24.23 45.24
N ASN A 7 -19.99 24.60 45.29
CA ASN A 7 -20.75 24.73 46.54
C ASN A 7 -20.99 23.37 47.22
N LEU A 8 -21.10 22.28 46.47
CA LEU A 8 -21.27 20.93 47.04
C LEU A 8 -19.97 20.42 47.70
N ILE A 9 -18.83 20.65 47.05
CA ILE A 9 -17.51 20.23 47.55
C ILE A 9 -17.10 21.10 48.76
N TYR A 10 -17.28 22.43 48.67
CA TYR A 10 -17.03 23.32 49.80
C TYR A 10 -17.98 23.03 50.98
N GLY A 11 -19.23 22.64 50.70
CA GLY A 11 -20.18 22.19 51.73
C GLY A 11 -19.74 20.91 52.44
N ALA A 12 -19.28 19.90 51.70
CA ALA A 12 -18.82 18.63 52.27
C ALA A 12 -17.50 18.78 53.06
N VAL A 13 -16.54 19.54 52.54
CA VAL A 13 -15.28 19.85 53.23
C VAL A 13 -15.54 20.71 54.47
N GLY A 14 -16.45 21.68 54.38
CA GLY A 14 -16.89 22.49 55.52
C GLY A 14 -17.53 21.66 56.62
N ALA A 15 -18.43 20.73 56.28
CA ALA A 15 -19.09 19.85 57.26
C ALA A 15 -18.11 18.90 57.97
N LEU A 16 -17.11 18.38 57.25
CA LEU A 16 -16.03 17.57 57.81
C LEU A 16 -15.13 18.37 58.76
N ALA A 17 -14.75 19.59 58.36
CA ALA A 17 -13.94 20.48 59.20
C ALA A 17 -14.67 20.86 60.49
N VAL A 18 -15.97 21.22 60.40
CA VAL A 18 -16.80 21.54 61.56
C VAL A 18 -16.93 20.33 62.49
N SER A 19 -17.13 19.12 61.94
CA SER A 19 -17.23 17.89 62.75
C SER A 19 -15.93 17.58 63.51
N LEU A 20 -14.77 17.78 62.88
CA LEU A 20 -13.45 17.61 63.53
C LEU A 20 -13.18 18.65 64.63
N ILE A 21 -13.62 19.89 64.43
CA ILE A 21 -13.48 20.97 65.41
C ILE A 21 -14.39 20.72 66.61
N LEU A 22 -15.67 20.40 66.38
CA LEU A 22 -16.63 20.11 67.45
C LEU A 22 -16.25 18.86 68.26
N GLY A 23 -15.64 17.86 67.62
CA GLY A 23 -15.11 16.66 68.30
C GLY A 23 -14.06 16.98 69.38
N ARG A 24 -13.31 18.08 69.22
CA ARG A 24 -12.25 18.50 70.16
C ARG A 24 -12.73 19.40 71.29
N LEU A 25 -13.99 19.85 71.30
CA LEU A 25 -14.50 20.71 72.37
C LEU A 25 -14.81 19.89 73.64
N PRO A 26 -14.31 20.27 74.82
CA PRO A 26 -14.40 19.45 76.04
C PRO A 26 -15.82 19.39 76.65
N ASN A 27 -16.69 20.36 76.37
CA ASN A 27 -18.01 20.52 77.02
C ASN A 27 -19.19 19.96 76.23
N ILE A 28 -18.95 19.19 75.16
CA ILE A 28 -20.02 18.58 74.33
C ILE A 28 -20.15 17.11 74.69
N SER A 29 -21.40 16.65 74.91
CA SER A 29 -21.67 15.25 75.26
C SER A 29 -21.15 14.30 74.18
N PHE A 30 -20.63 13.16 74.62
CA PHE A 30 -20.05 12.14 73.73
C PHE A 30 -21.03 11.67 72.64
N GLN A 31 -22.31 11.53 72.99
CA GLN A 31 -23.36 11.15 72.04
C GLN A 31 -23.54 12.18 70.93
N PHE A 32 -23.46 13.48 71.23
CA PHE A 32 -23.59 14.53 70.23
C PHE A 32 -22.39 14.58 69.28
N LYS A 33 -21.17 14.34 69.79
CA LYS A 33 -19.96 14.20 68.97
C LYS A 33 -20.04 13.03 68.00
N LEU A 34 -20.56 11.90 68.46
CA LEU A 34 -20.73 10.70 67.64
C LEU A 34 -21.73 10.93 66.51
N ILE A 35 -22.87 11.59 66.80
CA ILE A 35 -23.88 11.94 65.78
C ILE A 35 -23.28 12.86 64.71
N MET A 36 -22.51 13.88 65.09
CA MET A 36 -21.90 14.80 64.12
C MET A 36 -20.85 14.13 63.23
N MET A 37 -20.03 13.23 63.79
CA MET A 37 -19.10 12.42 62.98
C MET A 37 -19.82 11.51 61.98
N ILE A 38 -20.94 10.89 62.38
CA ILE A 38 -21.73 10.03 61.49
C ILE A 38 -22.33 10.86 60.34
N ILE A 39 -22.90 12.03 60.65
CA ILE A 39 -23.46 12.93 59.63
C ILE A 39 -22.37 13.39 58.65
N GLY A 40 -21.19 13.79 59.15
CA GLY A 40 -20.05 14.16 58.31
C GLY A 40 -19.55 13.02 57.43
N GLY A 41 -19.50 11.79 57.96
CA GLY A 41 -19.12 10.60 57.21
C GLY A 41 -20.11 10.27 56.08
N ILE A 42 -21.42 10.33 56.35
CA ILE A 42 -22.45 10.07 55.35
C ILE A 42 -22.39 11.12 54.23
N ALA A 43 -22.23 12.41 54.57
CA ALA A 43 -22.11 13.48 53.58
C ALA A 43 -20.89 13.28 52.66
N ALA A 44 -19.75 12.83 53.22
CA ALA A 44 -18.54 12.55 52.45
C ALA A 44 -18.72 11.35 51.50
N VAL A 45 -19.39 10.29 51.96
CA VAL A 45 -19.68 9.11 51.12
C VAL A 45 -20.60 9.50 49.97
N LEU A 46 -21.69 10.24 50.23
CA LEU A 46 -22.60 10.70 49.18
C LEU A 46 -21.91 11.58 48.14
N ALA A 47 -21.07 12.52 48.57
CA ALA A 47 -20.27 13.36 47.66
C ALA A 47 -19.31 12.52 46.79
N SER A 48 -18.67 11.51 47.37
CA SER A 48 -17.75 10.62 46.64
C SER A 48 -18.48 9.75 45.61
N THR A 49 -19.67 9.22 45.93
CA THR A 49 -20.45 8.39 45.00
C THR A 49 -20.98 9.19 43.81
N HIS A 50 -21.35 10.46 44.00
CA HIS A 50 -21.81 11.32 42.92
C HIS A 50 -20.66 11.71 41.98
N PHE A 51 -19.47 11.97 42.53
CA PHE A 51 -18.26 12.30 41.76
C PHE A 51 -17.75 11.10 40.94
N ILE A 52 -17.88 9.88 41.44
CA ILE A 52 -17.50 8.66 40.71
C ILE A 52 -18.44 8.44 39.51
N LYS A 53 -19.75 8.65 39.70
CA LYS A 53 -20.75 8.43 38.65
C LYS A 53 -20.62 9.43 37.49
N GLU A 54 -20.38 10.70 37.78
CA GLU A 54 -20.13 11.71 36.72
C GLU A 54 -18.81 11.46 35.97
N LYS A 55 -17.75 10.98 36.64
CA LYS A 55 -16.49 10.61 35.96
C LYS A 55 -16.60 9.38 35.08
N GLU A 56 -17.56 8.51 35.33
CA GLU A 56 -17.87 7.38 34.45
C GLU A 56 -18.64 7.84 33.22
N GLU A 57 -19.56 8.80 33.37
CA GLU A 57 -20.32 9.40 32.26
C GLU A 57 -19.43 10.24 31.33
N GLU A 58 -18.53 11.10 31.86
CA GLU A 58 -17.52 11.84 31.05
C GLU A 58 -16.59 10.88 30.28
N LYS A 59 -16.17 9.77 30.91
CA LYS A 59 -15.32 8.76 30.26
C LYS A 59 -16.06 7.95 29.19
N GLU A 60 -17.39 7.83 29.26
CA GLU A 60 -18.18 7.18 28.22
C GLU A 60 -18.43 8.09 27.02
N GLU A 61 -18.58 9.40 27.24
CA GLU A 61 -18.70 10.38 26.15
C GLU A 61 -17.37 10.56 25.41
N ASP A 62 -16.25 10.69 26.13
CA ASP A 62 -14.91 10.76 25.52
C ASP A 62 -14.58 9.48 24.73
N LYS A 63 -14.97 8.30 25.24
CA LYS A 63 -14.78 7.02 24.52
C LYS A 63 -15.65 6.90 23.26
N LYS A 64 -16.85 7.52 23.23
CA LYS A 64 -17.72 7.53 22.05
C LYS A 64 -17.19 8.48 20.98
N GLU A 65 -16.64 9.63 21.38
CA GLU A 65 -16.00 10.57 20.46
C GLU A 65 -14.68 10.03 19.90
N ASP A 66 -13.86 9.38 20.72
CA ASP A 66 -12.64 8.71 20.28
C ASP A 66 -12.91 7.49 19.41
N LYS A 67 -14.02 6.76 19.64
CA LYS A 67 -14.48 5.69 18.74
C LYS A 67 -14.92 6.24 17.38
N LYS A 68 -15.69 7.33 17.34
CA LYS A 68 -16.10 7.97 16.09
C LYS A 68 -14.91 8.51 15.29
N LYS A 69 -13.96 9.16 15.97
CA LYS A 69 -12.70 9.65 15.36
C LYS A 69 -11.76 8.51 14.94
N LYS A 70 -11.81 7.35 15.60
CA LYS A 70 -11.12 6.12 15.17
C LYS A 70 -11.82 5.45 13.99
N GLU A 71 -13.14 5.34 13.98
CA GLU A 71 -13.91 4.76 12.88
C GLU A 71 -13.79 5.62 11.61
N GLU A 72 -13.81 6.95 11.71
CA GLU A 72 -13.54 7.87 10.58
C GLU A 72 -12.07 7.90 10.11
N LYS A 73 -11.11 7.54 10.97
CA LYS A 73 -9.70 7.36 10.59
C LYS A 73 -9.43 5.96 10.03
N GLU A 74 -10.10 4.93 10.56
CA GLU A 74 -9.99 3.54 10.11
C GLU A 74 -10.70 3.33 8.75
N GLU A 75 -11.74 4.12 8.41
CA GLU A 75 -12.29 4.16 7.04
C GLU A 75 -11.36 4.86 6.01
N LYS A 76 -10.32 5.58 6.45
CA LYS A 76 -9.34 6.24 5.57
C LYS A 76 -7.93 5.65 5.62
N GLU A 77 -7.67 4.71 6.52
CA GLU A 77 -6.51 3.83 6.51
C GLU A 77 -6.93 2.41 6.16
N GLU A 78 -7.36 2.19 4.90
CA GLU A 78 -7.11 0.88 4.29
C GLU A 78 -5.63 0.57 4.54
N LYS A 79 -5.33 -0.50 5.29
CA LYS A 79 -3.96 -1.00 5.43
C LYS A 79 -3.38 -1.14 4.03
N LYS A 80 -2.58 -0.16 3.60
CA LYS A 80 -1.92 -0.17 2.28
C LYS A 80 -1.12 -1.46 2.21
N GLU A 81 -1.63 -2.37 1.41
CA GLU A 81 -1.24 -3.77 1.47
C GLU A 81 0.12 -3.95 0.77
N THR A 82 1.22 -3.72 1.48
CA THR A 82 2.57 -3.77 0.91
C THR A 82 2.96 -5.16 0.41
N ILE A 83 3.84 -5.25 -0.59
CA ILE A 83 4.47 -6.51 -1.02
C ILE A 83 5.97 -6.53 -0.69
N THR A 84 6.50 -7.72 -0.38
CA THR A 84 7.92 -7.93 -0.06
C THR A 84 8.79 -8.18 -1.29
N HIS A 85 8.17 -8.41 -2.45
CA HIS A 85 8.84 -8.73 -3.71
C HIS A 85 9.71 -7.58 -4.21
N LYS A 86 10.79 -7.92 -4.91
CA LYS A 86 11.63 -6.99 -5.65
C LYS A 86 11.21 -6.94 -7.10
N ILE A 87 11.12 -5.74 -7.64
CA ILE A 87 10.69 -5.50 -9.02
C ILE A 87 11.87 -5.00 -9.82
N GLY A 88 12.16 -5.69 -10.92
CA GLY A 88 13.18 -5.33 -11.89
C GLY A 88 12.54 -4.78 -13.16
N PHE A 89 13.01 -3.65 -13.67
CA PHE A 89 12.63 -3.13 -14.98
C PHE A 89 13.78 -3.32 -15.95
N ILE A 90 13.52 -3.99 -17.07
CA ILE A 90 14.43 -4.04 -18.20
C ILE A 90 13.97 -3.00 -19.20
N GLY A 91 14.72 -1.91 -19.32
CA GLY A 91 14.27 -0.67 -19.93
C GLY A 91 13.64 0.26 -18.90
N SER A 92 14.09 1.52 -18.87
CA SER A 92 13.64 2.53 -17.89
C SER A 92 12.97 3.72 -18.57
N GLY A 93 12.22 3.46 -19.66
CA GLY A 93 11.48 4.46 -20.43
C GLY A 93 10.27 5.06 -19.70
N ASN A 94 9.51 5.93 -20.37
CA ASN A 94 8.42 6.70 -19.73
C ASN A 94 7.36 5.80 -19.08
N MET A 95 7.02 4.66 -19.70
CA MET A 95 6.04 3.73 -19.12
C MET A 95 6.61 2.98 -17.90
N ALA A 96 7.90 2.60 -17.93
CA ALA A 96 8.55 2.00 -16.76
C ALA A 96 8.57 2.98 -15.59
N GLU A 97 8.93 4.23 -15.85
CA GLU A 97 8.89 5.31 -14.87
C GLU A 97 7.48 5.49 -14.30
N ALA A 98 6.48 5.54 -15.18
CA ALA A 98 5.10 5.70 -14.78
C ALA A 98 4.67 4.61 -13.80
N ILE A 99 4.96 3.35 -14.14
CA ILE A 99 4.58 2.19 -13.32
C ILE A 99 5.33 2.25 -12.00
N ALA A 100 6.65 2.42 -12.04
CA ALA A 100 7.50 2.43 -10.86
C ALA A 100 7.11 3.55 -9.87
N ARG A 101 6.89 4.78 -10.37
CA ARG A 101 6.44 5.91 -9.55
C ARG A 101 5.03 5.69 -9.03
N GLY A 102 4.11 5.20 -9.87
CA GLY A 102 2.75 4.91 -9.47
C GLY A 102 2.70 3.96 -8.27
N ILE A 103 3.37 2.81 -8.35
CA ILE A 103 3.31 1.78 -7.30
C ILE A 103 4.04 2.21 -6.01
N VAL A 104 5.08 3.06 -6.14
CA VAL A 104 5.75 3.68 -4.99
C VAL A 104 4.84 4.71 -4.32
N ASN A 105 4.19 5.59 -5.08
CA ASN A 105 3.26 6.59 -4.57
C ASN A 105 2.02 5.94 -3.92
N ALA A 106 1.57 4.82 -4.48
CA ALA A 106 0.53 3.99 -3.89
C ALA A 106 0.96 3.39 -2.54
N GLY A 107 2.26 3.33 -2.24
CA GLY A 107 2.82 2.76 -1.02
C GLY A 107 2.91 1.23 -1.06
N LEU A 108 2.79 0.63 -2.25
CA LEU A 108 2.80 -0.83 -2.42
C LEU A 108 4.21 -1.42 -2.22
N VAL A 109 5.22 -0.68 -2.68
CA VAL A 109 6.65 -1.05 -2.59
C VAL A 109 7.48 0.18 -2.22
N LYS A 110 8.64 -0.06 -1.61
CA LYS A 110 9.63 1.00 -1.38
C LYS A 110 10.52 1.20 -2.61
N PRO A 111 11.04 2.41 -2.86
CA PRO A 111 11.97 2.67 -3.97
C PRO A 111 13.15 1.70 -4.02
N GLU A 112 13.69 1.30 -2.87
CA GLU A 112 14.86 0.42 -2.80
C GLU A 112 14.55 -1.02 -3.19
N GLN A 113 13.27 -1.39 -3.30
CA GLN A 113 12.80 -2.68 -3.84
C GLN A 113 12.78 -2.69 -5.36
N ILE A 114 12.94 -1.55 -6.01
CA ILE A 114 12.94 -1.41 -7.47
C ILE A 114 14.36 -1.28 -8.00
N MET A 115 14.65 -1.98 -9.11
CA MET A 115 15.86 -1.78 -9.90
C MET A 115 15.49 -1.62 -11.39
N GLY A 116 16.04 -0.62 -12.08
CA GLY A 116 15.87 -0.45 -13.53
C GLY A 116 17.19 -0.55 -14.30
N SER A 117 17.19 -1.21 -15.45
CA SER A 117 18.29 -1.16 -16.41
C SER A 117 17.98 -0.30 -17.62
N ASP A 118 18.99 0.41 -18.11
CA ASP A 118 18.90 1.20 -19.36
C ASP A 118 20.29 1.49 -19.92
N PRO A 119 20.50 1.42 -21.24
CA PRO A 119 21.76 1.85 -21.85
C PRO A 119 21.99 3.37 -21.71
N ILE A 120 20.93 4.18 -21.65
CA ILE A 120 21.02 5.65 -21.60
C ILE A 120 21.19 6.12 -20.16
N GLU A 121 22.32 6.76 -19.86
CA GLU A 121 22.65 7.27 -18.53
C GLU A 121 21.61 8.24 -17.96
N VAL A 122 21.10 9.15 -18.78
CA VAL A 122 20.06 10.11 -18.36
C VAL A 122 18.82 9.41 -17.83
N ARG A 123 18.41 8.28 -18.42
CA ARG A 123 17.26 7.49 -17.93
C ARG A 123 17.57 6.82 -16.60
N ARG A 124 18.80 6.34 -16.41
CA ARG A 124 19.26 5.77 -15.13
C ARG A 124 19.31 6.82 -14.01
N GLU A 125 19.83 8.02 -14.28
CA GLU A 125 19.86 9.08 -13.26
C GLU A 125 18.44 9.56 -12.90
N LEU A 126 17.51 9.57 -13.85
CA LEU A 126 16.10 9.84 -13.57
C LEU A 126 15.49 8.82 -12.60
N PHE A 127 15.63 7.51 -12.88
CA PHE A 127 15.15 6.46 -11.96
C PHE A 127 15.80 6.56 -10.57
N LYS A 128 17.10 6.83 -10.53
CA LYS A 128 17.86 7.00 -9.29
C LYS A 128 17.42 8.24 -8.49
N SER A 129 17.00 9.31 -9.16
CA SER A 129 16.44 10.51 -8.50
C SER A 129 15.16 10.20 -7.71
N PHE A 130 14.45 9.12 -8.06
CA PHE A 130 13.28 8.61 -7.31
C PHE A 130 13.64 7.62 -6.20
N GLY A 131 14.92 7.43 -5.89
CA GLY A 131 15.41 6.49 -4.86
C GLY A 131 15.50 5.04 -5.31
N MET A 132 15.32 4.76 -6.61
CA MET A 132 15.40 3.41 -7.17
C MET A 132 16.85 3.03 -7.49
N LYS A 133 17.13 1.72 -7.53
CA LYS A 133 18.45 1.24 -7.99
C LYS A 133 18.51 1.26 -9.51
N THR A 134 19.67 1.52 -10.08
CA THR A 134 19.87 1.47 -11.52
C THR A 134 21.17 0.78 -11.92
N THR A 135 21.18 0.27 -13.15
CA THR A 135 22.32 -0.44 -13.76
C THR A 135 22.25 -0.31 -15.29
N GLU A 136 23.34 -0.55 -15.99
CA GLU A 136 23.32 -0.74 -17.45
C GLU A 136 23.13 -2.22 -17.84
N ASP A 137 23.36 -3.12 -16.89
CA ASP A 137 23.36 -4.57 -17.09
C ASP A 137 22.01 -5.20 -16.73
N ASN A 138 21.35 -5.81 -17.73
CA ASN A 138 20.08 -6.51 -17.57
C ASN A 138 20.21 -7.75 -16.67
N GLU A 139 21.37 -8.40 -16.61
CA GLU A 139 21.57 -9.59 -15.78
C GLU A 139 21.51 -9.25 -14.29
N LEU A 140 22.08 -8.10 -13.89
CA LEU A 140 21.97 -7.64 -12.51
C LEU A 140 20.52 -7.40 -12.10
N VAL A 141 19.66 -6.96 -13.02
CA VAL A 141 18.21 -6.84 -12.77
C VAL A 141 17.57 -8.20 -12.56
N VAL A 142 17.89 -9.17 -13.42
CA VAL A 142 17.37 -10.56 -13.34
C VAL A 142 17.82 -11.24 -12.04
N GLU A 143 19.06 -11.03 -11.61
CA GLU A 143 19.57 -11.58 -10.36
C GLU A 143 18.95 -10.94 -9.12
N TYR A 144 18.56 -9.67 -9.24
CA TYR A 144 18.03 -8.87 -8.15
C TYR A 144 16.54 -9.13 -7.89
N ALA A 145 15.75 -9.27 -8.94
CA ALA A 145 14.30 -9.18 -8.91
C ALA A 145 13.58 -10.52 -8.76
N ASP A 146 12.41 -10.49 -8.11
CA ASP A 146 11.45 -11.60 -8.09
C ASP A 146 10.44 -11.48 -9.25
N ILE A 147 10.17 -10.24 -9.68
CA ILE A 147 9.29 -9.90 -10.80
C ILE A 147 10.08 -9.02 -11.78
N ILE A 148 10.11 -9.40 -13.05
CA ILE A 148 10.78 -8.65 -14.11
C ILE A 148 9.74 -8.02 -15.02
N ILE A 149 9.80 -6.71 -15.22
CA ILE A 149 8.98 -5.96 -16.17
C ILE A 149 9.83 -5.65 -17.41
N LEU A 150 9.47 -6.23 -18.55
CA LEU A 150 10.05 -5.94 -19.86
C LEU A 150 9.43 -4.67 -20.42
N ALA A 151 10.18 -3.58 -20.38
CA ALA A 151 9.77 -2.22 -20.75
C ALA A 151 10.66 -1.61 -21.84
N THR A 152 11.32 -2.45 -22.64
CA THR A 152 12.08 -2.04 -23.83
C THR A 152 11.17 -1.86 -25.04
N LYS A 153 11.66 -1.14 -26.05
CA LYS A 153 10.98 -1.08 -27.34
C LYS A 153 11.05 -2.45 -28.05
N PRO A 154 10.03 -2.84 -28.83
CA PRO A 154 9.99 -4.14 -29.51
C PRO A 154 11.21 -4.44 -30.41
N GLN A 155 11.82 -3.41 -31.01
CA GLN A 155 12.94 -3.57 -31.95
C GLN A 155 14.22 -4.12 -31.31
N VAL A 156 14.44 -3.86 -30.02
CA VAL A 156 15.64 -4.33 -29.29
C VAL A 156 15.35 -5.54 -28.39
N ALA A 157 14.08 -5.94 -28.32
CA ALA A 157 13.63 -6.96 -27.38
C ALA A 157 14.17 -8.35 -27.72
N GLN A 158 14.32 -8.67 -29.01
CA GLN A 158 14.73 -10.00 -29.45
C GLN A 158 16.14 -10.34 -28.98
N ASP A 159 17.12 -9.52 -29.37
CA ASP A 159 18.53 -9.71 -28.99
C ASP A 159 18.71 -9.71 -27.47
N MET A 160 17.98 -8.83 -26.77
CA MET A 160 17.98 -8.77 -25.31
C MET A 160 17.48 -10.07 -24.67
N LEU A 161 16.32 -10.58 -25.10
CA LEU A 161 15.75 -11.82 -24.54
C LEU A 161 16.63 -13.03 -24.86
N GLN A 162 17.16 -13.11 -26.08
CA GLN A 162 18.07 -14.17 -26.48
C GLN A 162 19.39 -14.12 -25.69
N HIS A 163 19.91 -12.93 -25.38
CA HIS A 163 21.06 -12.79 -24.50
C HIS A 163 20.79 -13.35 -23.11
N LEU A 164 19.63 -13.02 -22.52
CA LEU A 164 19.20 -13.53 -21.22
C LEU A 164 18.95 -15.05 -21.24
N LYS A 165 18.46 -15.59 -22.35
CA LYS A 165 18.30 -17.03 -22.57
C LYS A 165 19.64 -17.75 -22.63
N ASN A 166 20.60 -17.22 -23.40
CA ASN A 166 21.87 -17.88 -23.72
C ASN A 166 22.86 -17.89 -22.55
N LYS A 167 22.89 -16.84 -21.73
CA LYS A 167 23.80 -16.77 -20.56
C LYS A 167 23.40 -17.70 -19.40
N ASN A 168 22.31 -18.45 -19.54
CA ASN A 168 21.94 -19.54 -18.63
C ASN A 168 22.62 -20.90 -18.94
N LEU A 169 23.63 -20.98 -19.82
CA LEU A 169 24.41 -22.21 -20.07
C LEU A 169 25.92 -21.97 -20.08
N ALA A 170 26.50 -21.82 -18.89
CA ALA A 170 27.88 -22.15 -18.47
C ALA A 170 28.31 -21.18 -17.35
N GLY A 171 27.89 -21.46 -16.12
CA GLY A 171 28.26 -20.60 -15.01
C GLY A 171 27.73 -21.08 -13.69
N GLU A 172 28.41 -22.08 -13.13
CA GLU A 172 28.51 -22.22 -11.68
C GLU A 172 28.58 -20.82 -11.06
N LYS A 173 27.71 -20.52 -10.09
CA LYS A 173 27.93 -19.36 -9.24
C LYS A 173 29.27 -19.56 -8.54
N LYS A 174 30.33 -18.93 -9.06
CA LYS A 174 31.48 -18.54 -8.26
C LYS A 174 30.95 -17.68 -7.13
N PHE A 175 30.68 -18.32 -6.01
CA PHE A 175 30.40 -17.68 -4.74
C PHE A 175 31.67 -16.90 -4.37
N ARG A 176 31.78 -15.65 -4.85
CA ARG A 176 32.78 -14.70 -4.36
C ARG A 176 32.40 -14.44 -2.91
N LYS A 177 32.97 -15.22 -1.99
CA LYS A 177 33.00 -14.95 -0.55
C LYS A 177 33.62 -13.57 -0.35
N LYS A 178 32.81 -12.52 -0.40
CA LYS A 178 33.16 -11.25 0.22
C LYS A 178 33.06 -11.52 1.73
N LYS A 179 34.22 -11.61 2.40
CA LYS A 179 34.31 -11.57 3.87
C LYS A 179 33.48 -10.38 4.35
N ARG A 180 32.27 -10.61 4.84
CA ARG A 180 31.53 -9.66 5.67
C ARG A 180 31.50 -10.24 7.06
N GLY A 181 32.02 -9.45 7.99
CA GLY A 181 32.18 -9.78 9.39
C GLY A 181 30.88 -10.26 10.02
N LYS A 182 31.05 -11.16 10.97
CA LYS A 182 30.03 -11.51 11.96
C LYS A 182 29.52 -10.24 12.65
N SER A 183 28.29 -10.36 13.17
CA SER A 183 27.73 -9.58 14.27
C SER A 183 27.21 -8.17 13.97
N LEU A 184 25.90 -8.08 13.68
CA LEU A 184 25.06 -6.91 14.00
C LEU A 184 23.80 -7.31 14.79
N ILE A 185 23.45 -8.61 14.78
CA ILE A 185 22.31 -9.17 15.52
C ILE A 185 22.76 -9.69 16.91
N GLU A 186 23.99 -10.16 17.04
CA GLU A 186 24.56 -10.61 18.34
C GLU A 186 24.96 -9.43 19.25
N GLU A 187 25.21 -8.24 18.68
CA GLU A 187 25.62 -7.05 19.43
C GLU A 187 24.44 -6.27 20.03
N LYS A 188 23.29 -6.24 19.34
CA LYS A 188 22.06 -5.60 19.86
C LYS A 188 21.39 -6.36 21.00
N ALA A 189 21.47 -7.69 21.01
CA ALA A 189 20.88 -8.51 22.08
C ALA A 189 21.62 -8.40 23.42
N LYS A 190 22.94 -8.12 23.41
CA LYS A 190 23.73 -7.95 24.63
C LYS A 190 23.51 -6.60 25.33
N ASN A 191 23.16 -5.54 24.59
CA ASN A 191 22.98 -4.21 25.18
C ASN A 191 21.60 -3.99 25.83
N GLN A 192 20.54 -4.69 25.41
CA GLN A 192 19.21 -4.50 26.02
C GLN A 192 19.08 -5.14 27.41
N GLY A 193 19.74 -6.28 27.65
CA GLY A 193 19.77 -6.90 28.98
C GLY A 193 20.57 -6.09 30.02
N LEU A 194 21.61 -5.38 29.58
CA LEU A 194 22.47 -4.58 30.45
C LEU A 194 21.78 -3.27 30.90
N ILE A 195 20.95 -2.67 30.04
CA ILE A 195 20.19 -1.44 30.35
C ILE A 195 19.09 -1.71 31.37
N ILE A 196 18.39 -2.85 31.26
CA ILE A 196 17.36 -3.24 32.25
C ILE A 196 18.00 -3.54 33.62
N PHE A 197 19.20 -4.14 33.63
CA PHE A 197 19.93 -4.44 34.85
C PHE A 197 20.42 -3.18 35.58
N LEU A 198 20.89 -2.17 34.84
CA LEU A 198 21.35 -0.89 35.42
C LEU A 198 20.20 -0.05 35.99
N HIS A 199 19.03 -0.01 35.33
CA HIS A 199 17.86 0.69 35.87
C HIS A 199 17.27 0.03 37.13
N LEU A 200 17.29 -1.31 37.21
CA LEU A 200 16.83 -2.00 38.42
C LEU A 200 17.82 -1.84 39.59
N TYR A 201 19.12 -1.71 39.32
CA TYR A 201 20.14 -1.46 40.33
C TYR A 201 20.07 -0.03 40.92
N GLU A 202 19.76 0.98 40.11
CA GLU A 202 19.54 2.35 40.60
C GLU A 202 18.27 2.47 41.46
N ILE A 203 17.19 1.77 41.10
CA ILE A 203 15.97 1.72 41.92
C ILE A 203 16.23 1.02 43.26
N TRP A 204 17.11 0.01 43.28
CA TRP A 204 17.50 -0.71 44.50
C TRP A 204 18.31 0.16 45.49
N ASN A 205 19.10 1.12 45.00
CA ASN A 205 19.93 2.00 45.83
C ASN A 205 19.25 3.31 46.27
N CYS A 206 18.15 3.73 45.64
CA CYS A 206 17.56 5.06 45.89
C CYS A 206 16.48 5.15 46.98
N ASN A 207 16.05 4.07 47.65
CA ASN A 207 14.97 4.14 48.63
C ASN A 207 15.30 3.54 50.00
N LYS A 208 15.51 4.42 50.99
CA LYS A 208 15.79 4.10 52.40
C LYS A 208 14.55 3.75 53.25
N PHE A 209 13.38 3.53 52.64
CA PHE A 209 12.09 3.43 53.35
C PHE A 209 11.27 2.16 53.05
N PHE A 210 11.89 0.98 53.03
CA PHE A 210 11.14 -0.28 53.02
C PHE A 210 11.60 -1.22 54.14
N SER A 211 10.63 -1.60 54.98
CA SER A 211 10.82 -2.53 56.10
C SER A 211 11.17 -3.93 55.60
N PHE A 212 11.90 -4.67 56.44
CA PHE A 212 12.48 -5.99 56.16
C PHE A 212 11.48 -7.00 55.55
N SER A 213 10.19 -6.89 55.86
CA SER A 213 9.12 -7.78 55.37
C SER A 213 8.81 -7.66 53.87
N PHE A 214 9.14 -6.55 53.20
CA PHE A 214 8.90 -6.37 51.75
C PHE A 214 10.02 -6.95 50.86
N LYS A 215 11.25 -7.07 51.41
CA LYS A 215 12.40 -7.63 50.68
C LYS A 215 12.30 -9.15 50.53
N LEU A 216 11.67 -9.81 51.49
CA LEU A 216 11.51 -11.26 51.49
C LEU A 216 10.47 -11.74 50.45
N THR A 217 9.41 -10.97 50.24
CA THR A 217 8.36 -11.25 49.24
C THR A 217 8.88 -11.13 47.81
N TYR A 218 9.77 -10.16 47.54
CA TYR A 218 10.36 -9.95 46.22
C TYR A 218 11.35 -11.05 45.82
N ILE A 219 12.15 -11.56 46.78
CA ILE A 219 13.07 -12.69 46.56
C ILE A 219 12.29 -13.98 46.31
N LEU A 220 11.19 -14.23 47.04
CA LEU A 220 10.33 -15.38 46.81
C LEU A 220 9.67 -15.33 45.41
N PHE A 221 9.21 -14.16 44.98
CA PHE A 221 8.61 -13.95 43.65
C PHE A 221 9.62 -14.20 42.51
N PHE A 222 10.88 -13.78 42.69
CA PHE A 222 11.95 -14.01 41.72
C PHE A 222 12.34 -15.49 41.60
N LEU A 223 12.40 -16.21 42.73
CA LEU A 223 12.69 -17.65 42.75
C LEU A 223 11.57 -18.45 42.06
N ILE A 224 10.30 -18.06 42.22
CA ILE A 224 9.16 -18.68 41.55
C ILE A 224 9.23 -18.46 40.02
N LEU A 225 9.59 -17.26 39.55
CA LEU A 225 9.77 -16.96 38.13
C LEU A 225 10.93 -17.74 37.49
N THR A 226 12.03 -17.93 38.21
CA THR A 226 13.16 -18.77 37.72
C THR A 226 12.85 -20.27 37.72
N SER A 227 11.92 -20.72 38.57
CA SER A 227 11.46 -22.12 38.58
C SER A 227 10.50 -22.43 37.41
N LEU A 228 9.82 -21.44 36.86
CA LEU A 228 8.80 -21.59 35.81
C LEU A 228 9.36 -21.50 34.38
N THR A 229 10.66 -21.24 34.19
CA THR A 229 11.28 -21.04 32.86
C THR A 229 12.21 -22.18 32.41
N LYS A 230 12.17 -23.35 33.07
CA LYS A 230 12.83 -24.57 32.57
C LYS A 230 11.98 -25.27 31.50
N GLU A 231 11.92 -24.70 30.31
CA GLU A 231 11.46 -25.43 29.12
C GLU A 231 12.59 -26.26 28.48
N LYS A 232 12.22 -27.50 28.14
CA LYS A 232 13.06 -28.56 27.57
C LYS A 232 13.48 -28.23 26.13
N LYS A 233 14.77 -28.38 25.81
CA LYS A 233 15.26 -28.45 24.42
C LYS A 233 14.87 -29.80 23.80
N PRO A 234 14.28 -29.85 22.58
CA PRO A 234 14.18 -31.10 21.84
C PRO A 234 15.51 -31.42 21.14
N LYS A 235 16.02 -32.62 21.39
CA LYS A 235 17.10 -33.28 20.66
C LYS A 235 16.49 -34.12 19.53
N SER A 236 16.64 -33.69 18.28
CA SER A 236 16.75 -34.55 17.08
C SER A 236 16.70 -33.66 15.83
N LEU A 237 17.79 -33.60 15.06
CA LEU A 237 17.88 -33.22 13.63
C LEU A 237 19.37 -33.08 13.21
N ILE A 238 20.21 -34.07 13.56
CA ILE A 238 21.61 -34.14 13.08
C ILE A 238 21.88 -35.46 12.32
N GLU A 239 20.87 -36.30 12.08
CA GLU A 239 21.07 -37.62 11.45
C GLU A 239 20.58 -37.78 10.00
N GLU A 240 20.22 -36.68 9.31
CA GLU A 240 19.78 -36.75 7.90
C GLU A 240 20.78 -36.19 6.87
N GLN A 241 22.00 -35.80 7.28
CA GLN A 241 23.03 -35.29 6.36
C GLN A 241 24.03 -36.34 5.83
N LYS A 242 23.84 -37.63 6.10
CA LYS A 242 24.79 -38.69 5.67
C LYS A 242 24.25 -39.74 4.71
N LYS A 243 23.05 -39.58 4.14
CA LYS A 243 22.45 -40.59 3.25
C LYS A 243 22.11 -40.15 1.83
N PHE A 244 22.77 -39.10 1.32
CA PHE A 244 22.66 -38.67 -0.08
C PHE A 244 24.05 -38.48 -0.71
N SER A 245 24.85 -39.55 -0.72
CA SER A 245 26.08 -39.62 -1.50
C SER A 245 26.13 -40.95 -2.25
N SER A 246 25.21 -41.14 -3.20
CA SER A 246 25.41 -42.03 -4.37
C SER A 246 24.18 -42.03 -5.27
N LYS A 247 24.08 -41.06 -6.18
CA LYS A 247 23.49 -41.30 -7.51
C LYS A 247 23.88 -40.18 -8.47
N LYS A 248 24.85 -40.52 -9.31
CA LYS A 248 25.31 -39.75 -10.46
C LYS A 248 24.38 -40.13 -11.62
N SER A 249 23.49 -39.25 -12.03
CA SER A 249 22.80 -39.34 -13.33
C SER A 249 22.16 -38.00 -13.71
N HIS A 250 22.55 -37.51 -14.88
CA HIS A 250 22.10 -36.32 -15.63
C HIS A 250 20.88 -35.54 -15.11
N ILE A 251 21.10 -34.30 -14.69
CA ILE A 251 20.08 -33.26 -14.59
C ILE A 251 20.68 -31.97 -15.17
N GLU A 252 20.10 -31.50 -16.28
CA GLU A 252 20.27 -30.13 -16.78
C GLU A 252 19.54 -29.17 -15.83
N GLU A 253 20.26 -28.65 -14.83
CA GLU A 253 19.74 -27.64 -13.92
C GLU A 253 19.82 -26.24 -14.56
N ASN A 254 18.71 -25.84 -15.17
CA ASN A 254 18.44 -24.47 -15.61
C ASN A 254 18.28 -23.53 -14.40
N LEU A 255 18.91 -22.35 -14.45
CA LEU A 255 18.94 -21.31 -13.40
C LEU A 255 17.58 -20.63 -13.09
N LEU A 256 16.46 -21.13 -13.63
CA LEU A 256 15.08 -20.78 -13.24
C LEU A 256 14.55 -21.63 -12.06
N SER A 257 15.40 -22.40 -11.39
CA SER A 257 15.06 -23.25 -10.23
C SER A 257 15.18 -22.53 -8.86
N ARG A 258 15.36 -21.21 -8.85
CA ARG A 258 14.90 -20.37 -7.71
C ARG A 258 13.42 -20.08 -7.92
N ASN A 259 12.62 -19.97 -6.84
CA ASN A 259 11.19 -19.58 -6.88
C ASN A 259 10.85 -18.79 -8.15
N MET A 260 10.06 -19.40 -9.04
CA MET A 260 9.97 -19.01 -10.45
C MET A 260 9.74 -17.51 -10.64
N ILE A 261 10.71 -16.82 -11.25
CA ILE A 261 10.64 -15.40 -11.63
C ILE A 261 9.42 -15.19 -12.53
N ILE A 262 8.57 -14.21 -12.20
CA ILE A 262 7.44 -13.80 -13.04
C ILE A 262 7.94 -12.74 -14.02
N VAL A 263 7.74 -12.96 -15.31
CA VAL A 263 8.08 -12.02 -16.37
C VAL A 263 6.82 -11.33 -16.83
N VAL A 264 6.73 -10.04 -16.55
CA VAL A 264 5.66 -9.15 -16.98
C VAL A 264 6.14 -8.40 -18.22
N SER A 265 5.39 -8.40 -19.31
CA SER A 265 5.74 -7.63 -20.51
C SER A 265 4.71 -6.55 -20.77
N ILE A 266 5.20 -5.31 -20.96
CA ILE A 266 4.43 -4.16 -21.43
C ILE A 266 4.73 -3.81 -22.89
N MET A 267 5.43 -4.70 -23.60
CA MET A 267 5.83 -4.44 -24.98
C MET A 267 4.62 -4.55 -25.91
N ALA A 268 4.39 -3.49 -26.68
CA ALA A 268 3.40 -3.50 -27.75
C ALA A 268 3.79 -4.53 -28.84
N GLY A 269 2.80 -5.24 -29.39
CA GLY A 269 2.97 -6.19 -30.49
C GLY A 269 3.69 -7.52 -30.16
N LYS A 270 4.46 -7.63 -29.08
CA LYS A 270 5.22 -8.87 -28.78
C LYS A 270 4.41 -9.85 -27.95
N THR A 271 3.96 -10.93 -28.57
CA THR A 271 3.04 -11.90 -27.96
C THR A 271 3.70 -12.79 -26.90
N ILE A 272 2.90 -13.43 -26.05
CA ILE A 272 3.37 -14.41 -25.07
C ILE A 272 4.14 -15.54 -25.76
N PRO A 273 3.65 -16.18 -26.84
CA PRO A 273 4.43 -17.17 -27.60
C PRO A 273 5.78 -16.62 -28.05
N TRP A 274 5.82 -15.41 -28.64
CA TRP A 274 7.06 -14.81 -29.11
C TRP A 274 8.06 -14.56 -27.98
N ILE A 275 7.60 -14.08 -26.83
CA ILE A 275 8.45 -13.86 -25.65
C ILE A 275 9.01 -15.19 -25.15
N LYS A 276 8.17 -16.23 -25.08
CA LYS A 276 8.57 -17.56 -24.61
C LYS A 276 9.56 -18.24 -25.55
N GLU A 277 9.41 -18.07 -26.85
CA GLU A 277 10.36 -18.56 -27.85
C GLU A 277 11.77 -17.96 -27.62
N ASN A 278 11.82 -16.65 -27.36
CA ASN A 278 13.06 -15.91 -27.21
C ASN A 278 13.67 -15.95 -25.80
N LEU A 279 12.87 -16.15 -24.76
CA LEU A 279 13.32 -16.18 -23.35
C LEU A 279 13.43 -17.61 -22.78
N GLY A 280 12.60 -18.52 -23.27
CA GLY A 280 12.53 -19.92 -22.84
C GLY A 280 11.10 -20.38 -22.52
N GLU A 281 10.73 -21.56 -23.02
CA GLU A 281 9.37 -22.12 -22.94
C GLU A 281 8.83 -22.36 -21.52
N LYS A 282 9.71 -22.46 -20.54
CA LYS A 282 9.34 -22.65 -19.13
C LYS A 282 9.07 -21.34 -18.38
N SER A 283 9.30 -20.19 -19.01
CA SER A 283 9.09 -18.88 -18.37
C SER A 283 7.61 -18.62 -18.09
N LYS A 284 7.33 -18.05 -16.91
CA LYS A 284 6.01 -17.53 -16.51
C LYS A 284 5.85 -16.13 -17.08
N VAL A 285 5.22 -16.03 -18.25
CA VAL A 285 5.02 -14.75 -18.92
C VAL A 285 3.59 -14.26 -18.71
N ILE A 286 3.47 -13.03 -18.24
CA ILE A 286 2.22 -12.28 -18.15
C ILE A 286 2.39 -11.04 -19.03
N ARG A 287 1.48 -10.82 -19.98
CA ARG A 287 1.42 -9.55 -20.69
C ARG A 287 0.43 -8.63 -20.02
N ILE A 288 0.81 -7.37 -19.94
CA ILE A 288 -0.06 -6.30 -19.48
C ILE A 288 0.04 -5.13 -20.45
N MET A 289 -1.11 -4.55 -20.77
CA MET A 289 -1.20 -3.33 -21.56
C MET A 289 -1.72 -2.19 -20.67
N PRO A 290 -0.83 -1.45 -19.99
CA PRO A 290 -1.20 -0.29 -19.18
C PRO A 290 -1.28 1.00 -20.01
N ASN A 291 -1.64 2.12 -19.38
CA ASN A 291 -1.63 3.45 -19.99
C ASN A 291 -1.05 4.54 -19.06
N THR A 292 -0.71 5.70 -19.61
CA THR A 292 0.03 6.74 -18.88
C THR A 292 -0.69 7.35 -17.65
N PRO A 293 -2.04 7.46 -17.59
CA PRO A 293 -2.74 7.93 -16.39
C PRO A 293 -2.47 7.14 -15.09
N LEU A 294 -1.84 5.96 -15.17
CA LEU A 294 -1.40 5.23 -13.97
C LEU A 294 -0.39 6.01 -13.13
N MET A 295 0.32 7.00 -13.72
CA MET A 295 1.23 7.90 -13.00
C MET A 295 0.55 8.66 -11.86
N VAL A 296 -0.74 8.93 -12.03
CA VAL A 296 -1.58 9.65 -11.06
C VAL A 296 -2.59 8.72 -10.39
N GLY A 297 -2.43 7.40 -10.54
CA GLY A 297 -3.30 6.39 -9.92
C GLY A 297 -4.63 6.14 -10.63
N TRP A 298 -4.81 6.68 -11.84
CA TRP A 298 -6.05 6.55 -12.63
C TRP A 298 -5.83 5.80 -13.94
N GLY A 299 -4.92 4.83 -13.94
CA GLY A 299 -4.64 4.02 -15.11
C GLY A 299 -5.77 3.08 -15.52
N SER A 300 -5.63 2.48 -16.69
CA SER A 300 -6.41 1.34 -17.16
C SER A 300 -5.44 0.32 -17.77
N SER A 301 -5.60 -0.94 -17.37
CA SER A 301 -4.71 -2.02 -17.77
C SER A 301 -5.49 -3.26 -18.17
N GLY A 302 -5.08 -3.90 -19.27
CA GLY A 302 -5.52 -5.26 -19.63
C GLY A 302 -4.42 -6.27 -19.35
N ILE A 303 -4.74 -7.43 -18.77
CA ILE A 303 -3.78 -8.48 -18.41
C ILE A 303 -4.14 -9.81 -19.08
N VAL A 304 -3.13 -10.52 -19.58
CA VAL A 304 -3.22 -11.92 -20.03
C VAL A 304 -2.03 -12.72 -19.52
N GLY A 305 -2.28 -13.87 -18.91
CA GLY A 305 -1.26 -14.80 -18.47
C GLY A 305 -1.02 -15.96 -19.44
N CYS A 306 0.21 -16.46 -19.53
CA CYS A 306 0.46 -17.70 -20.26
C CYS A 306 -0.18 -18.90 -19.54
N LYS A 307 -0.45 -20.00 -20.26
CA LYS A 307 -1.00 -21.25 -19.68
C LYS A 307 -0.19 -21.83 -18.50
N GLY A 308 1.09 -21.48 -18.37
CA GLY A 308 1.96 -21.89 -17.26
C GLY A 308 1.93 -20.97 -16.04
N CYS A 309 1.18 -19.86 -16.09
CA CYS A 309 0.97 -19.00 -14.94
C CYS A 309 -0.13 -19.58 -14.05
N THR A 310 0.13 -19.65 -12.75
CA THR A 310 -0.86 -20.04 -11.75
C THR A 310 -1.79 -18.85 -11.44
N GLY A 311 -2.96 -19.13 -10.83
CA GLY A 311 -3.85 -18.07 -10.35
C GLY A 311 -3.13 -17.08 -9.43
N ASN A 312 -2.30 -17.58 -8.50
CA ASN A 312 -1.50 -16.75 -7.60
C ASN A 312 -0.51 -15.82 -8.33
N ASP A 313 0.06 -16.25 -9.47
CA ASP A 313 0.96 -15.41 -10.26
C ASP A 313 0.18 -14.23 -10.86
N ILE A 314 -1.01 -14.50 -11.40
CA ILE A 314 -1.89 -13.48 -12.00
C ILE A 314 -2.40 -12.53 -10.92
N ASP A 315 -2.89 -13.07 -9.80
CA ASP A 315 -3.41 -12.28 -8.68
C ASP A 315 -2.35 -11.34 -8.10
N LEU A 316 -1.09 -11.77 -8.03
CA LEU A 316 0.01 -10.91 -7.60
C LEU A 316 0.21 -9.73 -8.55
N ILE A 317 0.22 -9.97 -9.87
CA ILE A 317 0.37 -8.88 -10.86
C ILE A 317 -0.88 -7.99 -10.88
N VAL A 318 -2.07 -8.57 -10.81
CA VAL A 318 -3.33 -7.83 -10.69
C VAL A 318 -3.30 -6.94 -9.45
N LYS A 319 -2.88 -7.44 -8.29
CA LYS A 319 -2.74 -6.65 -7.06
C LYS A 319 -1.77 -5.48 -7.25
N ILE A 320 -0.64 -5.71 -7.92
CA ILE A 320 0.34 -4.65 -8.20
C ILE A 320 -0.30 -3.53 -9.02
N PHE A 321 -0.93 -3.87 -10.13
CA PHE A 321 -1.47 -2.86 -11.04
C PHE A 321 -2.80 -2.25 -10.57
N LYS A 322 -3.60 -2.96 -9.77
CA LYS A 322 -4.81 -2.40 -9.12
C LYS A 322 -4.51 -1.22 -8.19
N SER A 323 -3.29 -1.15 -7.64
CA SER A 323 -2.87 -0.02 -6.80
C SER A 323 -2.79 1.32 -7.56
N VAL A 324 -2.75 1.29 -8.89
CA VAL A 324 -2.54 2.45 -9.77
C VAL A 324 -3.45 2.50 -11.00
N SER A 325 -4.27 1.48 -11.22
CA SER A 325 -5.10 1.36 -12.42
C SER A 325 -6.32 0.48 -12.20
N HIS A 326 -7.36 0.69 -13.00
CA HIS A 326 -8.39 -0.31 -13.21
C HIS A 326 -7.80 -1.47 -14.04
N VAL A 327 -8.00 -2.71 -13.59
CA VAL A 327 -7.38 -3.89 -14.21
C VAL A 327 -8.45 -4.87 -14.67
N GLU A 328 -8.42 -5.20 -15.96
CA GLU A 328 -9.23 -6.26 -16.55
C GLU A 328 -8.33 -7.44 -16.95
N VAL A 329 -8.78 -8.66 -16.66
CA VAL A 329 -8.05 -9.89 -16.98
C VAL A 329 -8.78 -10.60 -18.12
N PHE A 330 -8.03 -10.98 -19.16
CA PHE A 330 -8.57 -11.68 -20.33
C PHE A 330 -7.93 -13.06 -20.48
N GLU A 331 -8.67 -13.98 -21.09
CA GLU A 331 -8.14 -15.29 -21.51
C GLU A 331 -7.49 -15.23 -22.89
N ASP A 332 -8.02 -14.38 -23.77
CA ASP A 332 -7.60 -14.21 -25.15
C ASP A 332 -6.61 -13.04 -25.26
N GLU A 333 -5.37 -13.35 -25.66
CA GLU A 333 -4.29 -12.38 -25.83
C GLU A 333 -4.61 -11.30 -26.86
N SER A 334 -5.43 -11.60 -27.88
CA SER A 334 -5.80 -10.63 -28.91
C SER A 334 -6.61 -9.45 -28.37
N LYS A 335 -7.20 -9.59 -27.17
CA LYS A 335 -7.88 -8.48 -26.49
C LYS A 335 -6.90 -7.36 -26.11
N LEU A 336 -5.62 -7.66 -25.91
CA LEU A 336 -4.63 -6.63 -25.58
C LEU A 336 -4.39 -5.64 -26.73
N ASP A 337 -4.58 -6.04 -27.99
CA ASP A 337 -4.53 -5.11 -29.12
C ASP A 337 -5.71 -4.13 -29.10
N VAL A 338 -6.91 -4.62 -28.73
CA VAL A 338 -8.10 -3.77 -28.55
C VAL A 338 -7.92 -2.83 -27.36
N VAL A 339 -7.38 -3.33 -26.24
CA VAL A 339 -7.03 -2.51 -25.07
C VAL A 339 -6.02 -1.43 -25.46
N THR A 340 -5.04 -1.76 -26.31
CA THR A 340 -4.07 -0.79 -26.85
C THR A 340 -4.75 0.33 -27.63
N GLY A 341 -5.69 -0.02 -28.51
CA GLY A 341 -6.45 0.97 -29.29
C GLY A 341 -7.40 1.80 -28.43
N LEU A 342 -7.99 1.20 -27.39
CA LEU A 342 -8.96 1.86 -26.52
C LEU A 342 -8.31 2.67 -25.41
N SER A 343 -7.70 2.01 -24.42
CA SER A 343 -7.20 2.65 -23.20
C SER A 343 -5.72 2.98 -23.28
N GLY A 344 -4.92 2.26 -24.08
CA GLY A 344 -3.51 2.57 -24.31
C GLY A 344 -3.34 3.90 -25.06
N SER A 345 -4.08 4.05 -26.16
CA SER A 345 -4.07 5.26 -27.01
C SER A 345 -5.10 6.31 -26.58
N GLY A 346 -6.13 5.89 -25.82
CA GLY A 346 -7.23 6.71 -25.31
C GLY A 346 -6.85 8.05 -24.70
N PRO A 347 -5.81 8.15 -23.83
CA PRO A 347 -5.39 9.42 -23.25
C PRO A 347 -5.11 10.50 -24.29
N ALA A 348 -4.52 10.15 -25.44
CA ALA A 348 -4.27 11.12 -26.51
C ALA A 348 -5.57 11.65 -27.12
N TYR A 349 -6.60 10.80 -27.25
CA TYR A 349 -7.91 11.22 -27.76
C TYR A 349 -8.60 12.18 -26.78
N ILE A 350 -8.44 11.91 -25.48
CA ILE A 350 -8.97 12.79 -24.43
C ILE A 350 -8.22 14.12 -24.40
N PHE A 351 -6.89 14.13 -24.53
CA PHE A 351 -6.12 15.39 -24.65
C PHE A 351 -6.56 16.20 -25.87
N ARG A 352 -6.79 15.54 -27.01
CA ARG A 352 -7.31 16.20 -28.21
C ARG A 352 -8.70 16.79 -28.00
N LEU A 353 -9.55 16.11 -27.23
CA LEU A 353 -10.86 16.63 -26.84
C LEU A 353 -10.74 17.86 -25.92
N ILE A 354 -9.82 17.84 -24.96
CA ILE A 354 -9.53 19.01 -24.10
C ILE A 354 -9.12 20.20 -24.97
N GLU A 355 -8.17 20.03 -25.88
CA GLU A 355 -7.74 21.09 -26.80
C GLU A 355 -8.92 21.68 -27.60
N ALA A 356 -9.79 20.82 -28.14
CA ALA A 356 -10.94 21.27 -28.91
C ALA A 356 -11.98 22.01 -28.06
N MET A 357 -12.23 21.53 -26.83
CA MET A 357 -13.13 22.20 -25.87
C MET A 357 -12.59 23.55 -25.43
N THR A 358 -11.28 23.64 -25.14
CA THR A 358 -10.60 24.90 -24.81
C THR A 358 -10.73 25.91 -25.94
N GLN A 359 -10.47 25.47 -27.18
CA GLN A 359 -10.60 26.33 -28.36
C GLN A 359 -12.04 26.86 -28.53
N GLY A 360 -13.05 25.99 -28.38
CA GLY A 360 -14.46 26.41 -28.41
C GLY A 360 -14.82 27.40 -27.29
N GLY A 361 -14.25 27.24 -26.10
CA GLY A 361 -14.41 28.18 -24.99
C GLY A 361 -13.81 29.57 -25.30
N ILE A 362 -12.63 29.60 -25.91
CA ILE A 362 -11.97 30.85 -26.33
C ILE A 362 -12.79 31.57 -27.41
N GLU A 363 -13.28 30.83 -28.42
CA GLU A 363 -14.16 31.38 -29.45
C GLU A 363 -15.48 31.90 -28.87
N GLY A 364 -15.94 31.30 -27.77
CA GLY A 364 -17.07 31.78 -26.96
C GLY A 364 -16.76 33.00 -26.09
N GLY A 365 -15.52 33.50 -26.09
CA GLY A 365 -15.10 34.72 -25.38
C GLY A 365 -14.42 34.50 -24.02
N LEU A 366 -14.10 33.25 -23.65
CA LEU A 366 -13.32 32.98 -22.44
C LEU A 366 -11.83 33.30 -22.65
N LYS A 367 -11.13 33.56 -21.54
CA LYS A 367 -9.66 33.52 -21.55
C LYS A 367 -9.18 32.08 -21.70
N GLU A 368 -8.01 31.90 -22.31
CA GLU A 368 -7.42 30.59 -22.55
C GLU A 368 -7.25 29.77 -21.27
N GLU A 369 -6.76 30.38 -20.20
CA GLU A 369 -6.56 29.73 -18.89
C GLU A 369 -7.89 29.21 -18.31
N ASP A 370 -8.93 30.06 -18.29
CA ASP A 370 -10.26 29.70 -17.79
C ASP A 370 -10.89 28.58 -18.64
N ALA A 371 -10.79 28.68 -19.98
CA ALA A 371 -11.33 27.68 -20.89
C ALA A 371 -10.64 26.32 -20.70
N LEU A 372 -9.32 26.30 -20.52
CA LEU A 372 -8.55 25.09 -20.30
C LEU A 372 -8.92 24.41 -18.96
N GLU A 373 -8.98 25.17 -17.87
CA GLU A 373 -9.34 24.62 -16.56
C GLU A 373 -10.76 24.06 -16.55
N LEU A 374 -11.72 24.78 -17.16
CA LEU A 374 -13.10 24.31 -17.30
C LEU A 374 -13.20 23.04 -18.15
N ALA A 375 -12.46 22.96 -19.26
CA ALA A 375 -12.43 21.77 -20.12
C ALA A 375 -11.88 20.54 -19.38
N ILE A 376 -10.73 20.70 -18.71
CA ILE A 376 -10.11 19.63 -17.90
C ILE A 376 -11.07 19.15 -16.82
N GLN A 377 -11.63 20.07 -16.02
CA GLN A 377 -12.50 19.73 -14.91
C GLN A 377 -13.81 19.08 -15.39
N THR A 378 -14.34 19.51 -16.54
CA THR A 378 -15.53 18.90 -17.15
C THR A 378 -15.30 17.43 -17.50
N ILE A 379 -14.17 17.11 -18.12
CA ILE A 379 -13.83 15.72 -18.47
C ILE A 379 -13.61 14.86 -17.22
N ILE A 380 -12.89 15.38 -16.22
CA ILE A 380 -12.69 14.67 -14.94
C ILE A 380 -14.04 14.38 -14.27
N GLY A 381 -14.91 15.39 -14.18
CA GLY A 381 -16.22 15.29 -13.57
C GLY A 381 -17.12 14.28 -14.29
N ALA A 382 -17.19 14.34 -15.62
CA ALA A 382 -17.97 13.41 -16.42
C ALA A 382 -17.48 11.97 -16.29
N GLY A 383 -16.16 11.75 -16.35
CA GLY A 383 -15.57 10.42 -16.18
C GLY A 383 -15.81 9.84 -14.78
N LYS A 384 -15.64 10.66 -13.74
CA LYS A 384 -15.91 10.25 -12.35
C LYS A 384 -17.39 9.93 -12.14
N LEU A 385 -18.29 10.79 -12.63
CA LEU A 385 -19.73 10.54 -12.55
C LEU A 385 -20.10 9.24 -13.26
N ALA A 386 -19.59 9.02 -14.48
CA ALA A 386 -19.84 7.77 -15.20
C ALA A 386 -19.38 6.55 -14.40
N LYS A 387 -18.15 6.58 -13.87
CA LYS A 387 -17.60 5.49 -13.03
C LYS A 387 -18.43 5.25 -11.78
N ASP A 388 -18.80 6.31 -11.06
CA ASP A 388 -19.55 6.22 -9.81
C ASP A 388 -20.96 5.67 -10.03
N ARG A 389 -21.59 5.95 -11.18
CA ARG A 389 -22.96 5.52 -11.49
C ARG A 389 -23.05 4.11 -12.08
N LEU A 390 -21.92 3.48 -12.45
CA LEU A 390 -21.90 2.07 -12.87
C LEU A 390 -22.45 1.13 -11.77
N LYS A 391 -22.20 1.44 -10.49
CA LYS A 391 -22.71 0.65 -9.34
C LYS A 391 -24.24 0.63 -9.26
N ASP A 392 -24.89 1.63 -9.86
CA ASP A 392 -26.35 1.75 -9.94
C ASP A 392 -26.90 1.20 -11.27
N ASN A 393 -26.06 0.53 -12.08
CA ASN A 393 -26.35 0.13 -13.47
C ASN A 393 -26.81 1.30 -14.36
N ILE A 394 -26.30 2.51 -14.11
CA ILE A 394 -26.58 3.69 -14.93
C ILE A 394 -25.38 3.93 -15.85
N LEU A 395 -25.62 3.68 -17.14
CA LEU A 395 -24.63 3.75 -18.20
C LEU A 395 -24.50 5.18 -18.78
N PRO A 396 -23.41 5.48 -19.52
CA PRO A 396 -23.15 6.81 -20.07
C PRO A 396 -24.24 7.36 -21.00
N ASP A 397 -24.95 6.50 -21.75
CA ASP A 397 -26.07 6.89 -22.62
C ASP A 397 -27.22 7.51 -21.81
N LYS A 398 -27.55 6.91 -20.66
CA LYS A 398 -28.56 7.43 -19.73
C LYS A 398 -28.08 8.71 -19.05
N LEU A 399 -26.80 8.79 -18.66
CA LEU A 399 -26.23 10.03 -18.11
C LEU A 399 -26.32 11.19 -19.11
N ARG A 400 -25.99 10.94 -20.37
CA ARG A 400 -26.13 11.91 -21.46
C ARG A 400 -27.57 12.39 -21.60
N VAL A 401 -28.55 11.50 -21.55
CA VAL A 401 -29.98 11.87 -21.61
C VAL A 401 -30.36 12.75 -20.41
N MET A 402 -29.92 12.42 -19.20
CA MET A 402 -30.26 13.18 -17.99
C MET A 402 -29.73 14.62 -17.97
N VAL A 403 -28.66 14.92 -18.71
CA VAL A 403 -28.10 16.29 -18.84
C VAL A 403 -28.58 17.03 -20.10
N THR A 404 -29.44 16.39 -20.90
CA THR A 404 -29.95 16.94 -22.16
C THR A 404 -31.40 17.36 -22.00
N SER A 405 -31.65 18.65 -21.77
CA SER A 405 -33.01 19.20 -21.79
C SER A 405 -33.46 19.43 -23.24
N PRO A 406 -34.74 19.15 -23.59
CA PRO A 406 -35.29 19.45 -24.92
C PRO A 406 -35.08 20.92 -25.29
N HIS A 407 -34.61 21.16 -26.51
CA HIS A 407 -34.29 22.49 -27.06
C HIS A 407 -33.25 23.28 -26.24
N GLY A 408 -32.48 22.60 -25.39
CA GLY A 408 -31.44 23.20 -24.57
C GLY A 408 -30.08 23.29 -25.28
N THR A 409 -29.13 23.93 -24.61
CA THR A 409 -27.75 24.09 -25.10
C THR A 409 -27.04 22.75 -25.31
N THR A 410 -27.25 21.78 -24.41
CA THR A 410 -26.67 20.43 -24.54
C THR A 410 -27.16 19.70 -25.79
N GLU A 411 -28.46 19.79 -26.10
CA GLU A 411 -29.03 19.15 -27.29
C GLU A 411 -28.44 19.75 -28.57
N ALA A 412 -28.36 21.08 -28.66
CA ALA A 412 -27.76 21.76 -29.79
C ALA A 412 -26.29 21.32 -30.01
N GLY A 413 -25.50 21.23 -28.94
CA GLY A 413 -24.11 20.77 -29.01
C GLY A 413 -23.99 19.31 -29.46
N LEU A 414 -24.83 18.41 -28.94
CA LEU A 414 -24.85 16.99 -29.33
C LEU A 414 -25.27 16.80 -30.79
N ASN A 415 -26.25 17.57 -31.27
CA ASN A 415 -26.68 17.53 -32.67
C ASN A 415 -25.53 17.94 -33.60
N TYR A 416 -24.82 19.03 -33.28
CA TYR A 416 -23.65 19.44 -34.05
C TYR A 416 -22.55 18.37 -34.07
N MET A 417 -22.27 17.71 -32.94
CA MET A 417 -21.30 16.61 -32.88
C MET A 417 -21.72 15.44 -33.79
N ASN A 418 -23.00 15.09 -33.79
CA ASN A 418 -23.52 14.00 -34.62
C ASN A 418 -23.44 14.34 -36.11
N GLU A 419 -23.85 15.54 -36.51
CA GLU A 419 -23.78 16.02 -37.90
C GLU A 419 -22.34 16.06 -38.44
N ASN A 420 -21.37 16.25 -37.55
CA ASN A 420 -19.94 16.29 -37.90
C ASN A 420 -19.19 14.98 -37.66
N GLY A 421 -19.91 13.86 -37.47
CA GLY A 421 -19.31 12.51 -37.45
C GLY A 421 -18.45 12.21 -36.22
N PHE A 422 -18.80 12.75 -35.05
CA PHE A 422 -18.05 12.53 -33.81
C PHE A 422 -17.89 11.04 -33.47
N MET A 423 -18.96 10.25 -33.60
CA MET A 423 -18.94 8.83 -33.27
C MET A 423 -18.02 8.04 -34.20
N GLU A 424 -18.05 8.34 -35.49
CA GLU A 424 -17.23 7.73 -36.53
C GLU A 424 -15.76 8.06 -36.32
N ALA A 425 -15.44 9.32 -35.98
CA ALA A 425 -14.08 9.76 -35.70
C ALA A 425 -13.48 9.03 -34.49
N VAL A 426 -14.21 8.99 -33.36
CA VAL A 426 -13.70 8.39 -32.11
C VAL A 426 -13.62 6.87 -32.22
N SER A 427 -14.68 6.21 -32.70
CA SER A 427 -14.68 4.74 -32.85
C SER A 427 -13.68 4.28 -33.93
N GLY A 428 -13.55 5.07 -35.01
CA GLY A 428 -12.56 4.85 -36.06
C GLY A 428 -11.12 4.97 -35.55
N ALA A 429 -10.83 5.93 -34.66
CA ALA A 429 -9.51 6.07 -34.04
C ALA A 429 -9.12 4.82 -33.22
N VAL A 430 -10.04 4.30 -32.39
CA VAL A 430 -9.82 3.07 -31.61
C VAL A 430 -9.55 1.89 -32.54
N LYS A 431 -10.35 1.73 -33.59
CA LYS A 431 -10.17 0.65 -34.58
C LYS A 431 -8.82 0.74 -35.28
N LYS A 432 -8.45 1.94 -35.76
CA LYS A 432 -7.18 2.15 -36.47
C LYS A 432 -5.96 1.93 -35.57
N ALA A 433 -6.03 2.36 -34.30
CA ALA A 433 -4.96 2.09 -33.34
C ALA A 433 -4.87 0.59 -32.99
N THR A 434 -5.99 -0.11 -32.91
CA THR A 434 -6.03 -1.58 -32.75
C THR A 434 -5.37 -2.29 -33.93
N GLU A 435 -5.75 -1.93 -35.16
CA GLU A 435 -5.15 -2.47 -36.40
C GLU A 435 -3.64 -2.24 -36.41
N ARG A 436 -3.19 -1.02 -36.04
CA ARG A 436 -1.77 -0.70 -35.95
C ARG A 436 -1.03 -1.52 -34.89
N SER A 437 -1.66 -1.79 -33.74
CA SER A 437 -1.09 -2.68 -32.70
C SER A 437 -0.82 -4.08 -33.26
N VAL A 438 -1.79 -4.63 -33.99
CA VAL A 438 -1.66 -5.94 -34.65
C VAL A 438 -0.54 -5.93 -35.70
N GLU A 439 -0.43 -4.88 -36.52
CA GLU A 439 0.65 -4.74 -37.50
C GLU A 439 2.04 -4.70 -36.84
N LEU A 440 2.17 -3.97 -35.73
CA LEU A 440 3.43 -3.88 -34.99
C LEU A 440 3.87 -5.22 -34.42
N GLY A 441 2.94 -6.15 -34.17
CA GLY A 441 3.26 -7.50 -33.70
C GLY A 441 3.72 -8.47 -34.78
N LYS A 442 3.57 -8.13 -36.06
CA LYS A 442 4.06 -8.94 -37.19
C LYS A 442 5.54 -8.69 -37.52
N ASN A 443 6.09 -7.56 -37.03
CA ASN A 443 7.51 -7.21 -37.09
C ASN A 443 8.15 -7.52 -35.73
#